data_AF-A0A7K5A5X9-F1
#
_entry.id   AF-A0A7K5A5X9-F1
#
_cell.length_a   1.000
_cell.length_b   1.000
_cell.length_c   1.000
_cell.angle_alpha   90.00
_cell.angle_beta   90.00
_cell.angle_gamma   90.00
#
_symmetry.space_group_name_H-M   'P 1'
#
loop_
_entity.id
_entity.type
_entity.pdbx_description
1 polymer ?
#
loop_
_entity_poly.entity_id
_entity_poly.type
_entity_poly.pdbx_seq_one_letter_code
_entity_poly.pdbx_strand_id
1 'polypeptide(L)'
;VATDHNVDNTTAILREWLIFFLNLYHDVEWRPMEEPQSYPEEIGPKHWPSSRFTHVMKLRQAALRAAREKWSDYILFIDADNLLTNPETLNLLIAENKTLVAPMLESRSLYSNFWCGITPQARNFPSLCLQGYYRRTLDYPLIREWKRTGCFPVPMIHSTFLIDLRREASTKLMFYPPH
;
A
#
# COMPACT_ATOMS: atom_id res chain seq x y z
N VAL A 1 -11.31 -2.46 -9.37
CA VAL A 1 -11.96 -1.40 -8.58
C VAL A 1 -12.99 -2.00 -7.63
N ALA A 2 -12.64 -2.08 -6.36
CA ALA A 2 -13.56 -2.44 -5.27
C ALA A 2 -13.76 -1.20 -4.39
N THR A 3 -14.98 -0.99 -3.92
CA THR A 3 -15.34 0.16 -3.08
C THR A 3 -16.41 -0.29 -2.09
N ASP A 4 -16.24 0.05 -0.82
CA ASP A 4 -17.10 -0.37 0.27
C ASP A 4 -17.17 0.71 1.36
N HIS A 5 -18.18 0.64 2.22
CA HIS A 5 -18.39 1.58 3.32
C HIS A 5 -18.34 3.06 2.87
N ASN A 6 -18.88 3.34 1.68
CA ASN A 6 -18.93 4.70 1.15
C ASN A 6 -20.05 5.48 1.84
N VAL A 7 -19.70 6.63 2.42
CA VAL A 7 -20.67 7.61 2.95
C VAL A 7 -20.93 8.74 1.93
N ASP A 8 -20.11 8.80 0.89
CA ASP A 8 -20.15 9.81 -0.16
C ASP A 8 -20.47 9.19 -1.54
N ASN A 9 -20.33 9.99 -2.60
CA ASN A 9 -20.68 9.59 -3.96
C ASN A 9 -19.59 8.75 -4.66
N THR A 10 -18.67 8.12 -3.92
CA THR A 10 -17.53 7.37 -4.47
C THR A 10 -17.96 6.32 -5.49
N THR A 11 -18.99 5.52 -5.21
CA THR A 11 -19.44 4.49 -6.17
C THR A 11 -19.87 5.11 -7.51
N ALA A 12 -20.64 6.20 -7.48
CA ALA A 12 -21.13 6.83 -8.72
C ALA A 12 -19.99 7.44 -9.54
N ILE A 13 -19.05 8.12 -8.89
CA ILE A 13 -17.87 8.70 -9.56
C ILE A 13 -17.02 7.62 -10.21
N LEU A 14 -16.75 6.52 -9.49
CA LEU A 14 -15.99 5.39 -10.04
C LEU A 14 -16.72 4.71 -11.20
N ARG A 15 -18.06 4.59 -11.12
CA ARG A 15 -18.88 4.05 -12.20
C ARG A 15 -18.81 4.91 -13.45
N GLU A 16 -18.89 6.23 -13.31
CA GLU A 16 -18.75 7.16 -14.43
C GLU A 16 -17.36 7.06 -15.05
N TRP A 17 -16.30 7.06 -14.23
CA TRP A 17 -14.93 6.86 -14.71
C TRP A 17 -14.78 5.54 -15.50
N LEU A 18 -15.36 4.44 -15.03
CA LEU A 18 -15.32 3.17 -15.74
C LEU A 18 -15.95 3.25 -17.13
N ILE A 19 -17.06 4.00 -17.31
CA ILE A 19 -17.71 4.15 -18.62
C ILE A 19 -16.74 4.75 -19.65
N PHE A 20 -15.91 5.70 -19.25
CA PHE A 20 -15.02 6.41 -20.16
C PHE A 20 -13.66 5.74 -20.38
N PHE A 21 -13.17 4.97 -19.40
CA PHE A 21 -11.79 4.48 -19.41
C PHE A 21 -11.65 2.96 -19.45
N LEU A 22 -12.73 2.18 -19.34
CA LEU A 22 -12.66 0.72 -19.32
C LEU A 22 -11.91 0.13 -20.53
N ASN A 23 -12.08 0.71 -21.71
CA ASN A 23 -11.44 0.28 -22.95
C ASN A 23 -9.92 0.47 -22.98
N LEU A 24 -9.34 1.25 -22.05
CA LEU A 24 -7.89 1.43 -21.92
C LEU A 24 -7.24 0.29 -21.12
N TYR A 25 -8.03 -0.52 -20.43
CA TYR A 25 -7.54 -1.61 -19.57
C TYR A 25 -7.86 -2.96 -20.21
N HIS A 26 -6.91 -3.90 -20.08
CA HIS A 26 -7.13 -5.28 -20.50
C HIS A 26 -8.28 -5.94 -19.72
N ASP A 27 -8.34 -5.68 -18.41
CA ASP A 27 -9.38 -6.20 -17.53
C ASP A 27 -9.59 -5.28 -16.34
N VAL A 28 -10.84 -5.14 -15.89
CA VAL A 28 -11.19 -4.38 -14.70
C VAL A 28 -12.21 -5.16 -13.88
N GLU A 29 -11.81 -5.51 -12.66
CA GLU A 29 -12.70 -6.14 -11.70
C GLU A 29 -13.53 -5.08 -10.98
N TRP A 30 -14.85 -5.00 -11.18
CA TRP A 30 -15.74 -4.06 -10.48
C TRP A 30 -16.53 -4.75 -9.36
N ARG A 31 -16.34 -4.31 -8.12
CA ARG A 31 -17.00 -4.87 -6.91
C ARG A 31 -17.45 -3.75 -5.96
N PRO A 32 -18.55 -3.04 -6.25
CA PRO A 32 -19.12 -2.06 -5.35
C PRO A 32 -19.90 -2.74 -4.23
N MET A 33 -19.86 -2.15 -3.04
CA MET A 33 -20.61 -2.57 -1.88
C MET A 33 -21.21 -1.33 -1.21
N GLU A 34 -22.51 -1.12 -1.45
CA GLU A 34 -23.24 0.04 -0.90
C GLU A 34 -23.50 -0.08 0.60
N GLU A 35 -23.65 -1.32 1.09
CA GLU A 35 -23.93 -1.59 2.50
C GLU A 35 -22.99 -2.67 3.06
N PRO A 36 -22.54 -2.54 4.32
CA PRO A 36 -22.83 -1.44 5.23
C PRO A 36 -21.98 -0.19 4.94
N GLN A 37 -22.48 1.00 5.30
CA GLN A 37 -21.74 2.27 5.17
C GLN A 37 -20.68 2.51 6.26
N SER A 38 -20.70 1.73 7.34
CA SER A 38 -19.75 1.85 8.47
C SER A 38 -19.49 0.51 9.16
N TYR A 39 -18.42 0.45 9.95
CA TYR A 39 -18.13 -0.73 10.76
C TYR A 39 -18.91 -0.69 12.08
N PRO A 40 -19.46 -1.81 12.58
CA PRO A 40 -20.27 -1.83 13.81
C PRO A 40 -19.58 -1.25 15.06
N GLU A 41 -18.25 -1.35 15.12
CA GLU A 41 -17.41 -0.88 16.24
C GLU A 41 -16.85 0.54 16.01
N GLU A 42 -17.18 1.18 14.88
CA GLU A 42 -16.70 2.51 14.55
C GLU A 42 -17.42 3.57 15.39
N ILE A 43 -16.66 4.46 16.03
CA ILE A 43 -17.19 5.54 16.87
C ILE A 43 -17.25 6.87 16.07
N GLY A 44 -16.58 6.89 14.92
CA GLY A 44 -16.58 7.99 13.96
C GLY A 44 -15.55 7.77 12.84
N PRO A 45 -15.49 8.64 11.82
CA PRO A 45 -14.78 8.37 10.56
C PRO A 45 -13.26 8.15 10.68
N LYS A 46 -12.66 8.61 11.78
CA LYS A 46 -11.24 8.47 12.09
C LYS A 46 -10.93 7.26 12.98
N HIS A 47 -11.96 6.58 13.49
CA HIS A 47 -11.78 5.38 14.29
C HIS A 47 -11.56 4.19 13.36
N TRP A 48 -10.41 3.53 13.51
CA TRP A 48 -10.09 2.31 12.77
C TRP A 48 -10.18 1.12 13.72
N PRO A 49 -11.33 0.44 13.81
CA PRO A 49 -11.44 -0.78 14.60
C PRO A 49 -10.62 -1.92 13.98
N SER A 50 -10.27 -2.92 14.78
CA SER A 50 -9.50 -4.11 14.35
C SER A 50 -10.16 -4.84 13.17
N SER A 51 -11.50 -4.82 13.11
CA SER A 51 -12.29 -5.36 12.01
C SER A 51 -12.00 -4.64 10.67
N ARG A 52 -11.90 -3.31 10.68
CA ARG A 52 -11.52 -2.51 9.50
C ARG A 52 -10.09 -2.80 9.04
N PHE A 53 -9.14 -2.90 9.96
CA PHE A 53 -7.76 -3.29 9.62
C PHE A 53 -7.72 -4.68 8.96
N THR A 54 -8.43 -5.65 9.56
CA THR A 54 -8.53 -7.02 9.03
C THR A 54 -9.14 -7.04 7.63
N HIS A 55 -10.17 -6.24 7.40
CA HIS A 55 -10.82 -6.13 6.10
C HIS A 55 -9.86 -5.61 5.01
N VAL A 56 -9.14 -4.51 5.29
CA VAL A 56 -8.14 -3.97 4.36
C VAL A 56 -7.00 -4.96 4.08
N MET A 57 -6.53 -5.68 5.11
CA MET A 57 -5.54 -6.74 4.94
C MET A 57 -6.04 -7.85 4.00
N LYS A 58 -7.30 -8.27 4.15
CA LYS A 58 -7.93 -9.27 3.28
C LYS A 58 -8.08 -8.76 1.84
N LEU A 59 -8.46 -7.50 1.63
CA LEU A 59 -8.55 -6.89 0.30
C LEU A 59 -7.18 -6.86 -0.39
N ARG A 60 -6.13 -6.38 0.30
CA ARG A 60 -4.75 -6.39 -0.26
C ARG A 60 -4.27 -7.81 -0.54
N GLN A 61 -4.59 -8.78 0.33
CA GLN A 61 -4.26 -10.19 0.11
C GLN A 61 -5.01 -10.80 -1.08
N ALA A 62 -6.28 -10.42 -1.30
CA ALA A 62 -7.06 -10.84 -2.45
C ALA A 62 -6.48 -10.28 -3.75
N ALA A 63 -6.11 -8.99 -3.79
CA ALA A 63 -5.44 -8.38 -4.94
C ALA A 63 -4.11 -9.09 -5.28
N LEU A 64 -3.29 -9.39 -4.28
CA LEU A 64 -2.03 -10.12 -4.46
C LEU A 64 -2.27 -11.54 -5.02
N ARG A 65 -3.30 -12.25 -4.55
CA ARG A 65 -3.68 -13.57 -5.09
C ARG A 65 -4.16 -13.47 -6.53
N ALA A 66 -5.06 -12.54 -6.82
CA ALA A 66 -5.60 -12.33 -8.16
C ALA A 66 -4.51 -12.03 -9.20
N ALA A 67 -3.50 -11.21 -8.85
CA ALA A 67 -2.39 -10.94 -9.75
C ALA A 67 -1.54 -12.19 -10.05
N ARG A 68 -1.31 -13.04 -9.04
CA ARG A 68 -0.61 -14.33 -9.23
C ARG A 68 -1.42 -15.29 -10.09
N GLU A 69 -2.73 -15.37 -9.86
CA GLU A 69 -3.65 -16.23 -10.63
C GLU A 69 -3.78 -15.78 -12.09
N LYS A 70 -3.68 -14.47 -12.35
CA LYS A 70 -3.64 -13.87 -13.69
C LYS A 70 -2.27 -13.91 -14.37
N TRP A 71 -1.28 -14.58 -13.75
CA TRP A 71 0.10 -14.66 -14.24
C TRP A 71 0.73 -13.29 -14.54
N SER A 72 0.43 -12.29 -13.69
CA SER A 72 1.05 -10.97 -13.80
C SER A 72 2.51 -11.03 -13.35
N ASP A 73 3.42 -10.42 -14.12
CA ASP A 73 4.83 -10.29 -13.75
C ASP A 73 5.04 -9.36 -12.56
N TYR A 74 4.17 -8.35 -12.44
CA TYR A 74 4.25 -7.31 -11.42
C TYR A 74 2.86 -6.99 -10.85
N ILE A 75 2.84 -6.50 -9.63
CA ILE A 75 1.66 -5.84 -9.04
C ILE A 75 2.09 -4.51 -8.42
N LEU A 76 1.43 -3.43 -8.82
CA LEU A 76 1.60 -2.09 -8.28
C LEU A 76 0.43 -1.78 -7.34
N PHE A 77 0.72 -1.59 -6.06
CA PHE A 77 -0.24 -1.07 -5.10
C PHE A 77 -0.16 0.46 -5.11
N ILE A 78 -1.32 1.12 -5.13
CA ILE A 78 -1.46 2.57 -5.08
C ILE A 78 -2.65 2.88 -4.17
N ASP A 79 -2.42 3.54 -3.04
CA ASP A 79 -3.51 4.09 -2.21
C ASP A 79 -4.17 5.29 -2.94
N ALA A 80 -5.48 5.47 -2.73
CA ALA A 80 -6.30 6.40 -3.51
C ALA A 80 -5.93 7.89 -3.30
N ASP A 81 -5.22 8.22 -2.23
CA ASP A 81 -4.72 9.55 -1.91
C ASP A 81 -3.31 9.83 -2.47
N ASN A 82 -2.72 8.90 -3.22
CA ASN A 82 -1.40 9.06 -3.83
C ASN A 82 -1.52 9.55 -5.29
N LEU A 83 -1.12 10.80 -5.52
CA LEU A 83 -1.08 11.38 -6.86
C LEU A 83 0.27 11.14 -7.53
N LEU A 84 0.32 10.20 -8.47
CA LEU A 84 1.51 9.96 -9.30
C LEU A 84 1.54 10.96 -10.46
N THR A 85 2.39 11.96 -10.35
CA THR A 85 2.54 13.02 -11.38
C THR A 85 3.59 12.70 -12.43
N ASN A 86 4.53 11.81 -12.12
CA ASN A 86 5.54 11.36 -13.08
C ASN A 86 4.99 10.16 -13.90
N PRO A 87 4.76 10.31 -15.21
CA PRO A 87 4.22 9.25 -16.06
C PRO A 87 5.17 8.04 -16.18
N GLU A 88 6.47 8.22 -15.97
CA GLU A 88 7.47 7.15 -16.06
C GLU A 88 7.58 6.33 -14.76
N THR A 89 6.76 6.60 -13.74
CA THR A 89 6.87 5.97 -12.41
C THR A 89 6.92 4.44 -12.50
N LEU A 90 6.02 3.81 -13.25
CA LEU A 90 6.00 2.35 -13.37
C LEU A 90 7.28 1.80 -14.03
N ASN A 91 7.73 2.43 -15.14
CA ASN A 91 8.94 2.03 -15.85
C ASN A 91 10.18 2.16 -14.98
N LEU A 92 10.28 3.26 -14.23
CA LEU A 92 11.38 3.52 -13.31
C LEU A 92 11.42 2.48 -12.17
N LEU A 93 10.27 2.15 -11.58
CA LEU A 93 10.19 1.12 -10.53
C LEU A 93 10.56 -0.27 -11.06
N ILE A 94 10.16 -0.61 -12.29
CA ILE A 94 10.55 -1.84 -12.97
C ILE A 94 12.07 -1.88 -13.18
N ALA A 95 12.67 -0.76 -13.62
CA ALA A 95 14.10 -0.65 -13.92
C ALA A 95 15.00 -0.83 -12.69
N GLU A 96 14.52 -0.53 -11.48
CA GLU A 96 15.26 -0.77 -10.22
C GLU A 96 15.57 -2.26 -9.98
N ASN A 97 14.83 -3.16 -10.64
CA ASN A 97 15.06 -4.60 -10.61
C ASN A 97 15.17 -5.15 -9.16
N LYS A 98 14.18 -4.82 -8.33
CA LYS A 98 14.04 -5.27 -6.94
C LYS A 98 12.77 -6.10 -6.78
N THR A 99 12.76 -7.00 -5.80
CA THR A 99 11.55 -7.74 -5.41
C THR A 99 10.44 -6.81 -4.93
N LEU A 100 10.82 -5.75 -4.22
CA LEU A 100 9.91 -4.76 -3.64
C LEU A 100 10.58 -3.39 -3.76
N VAL A 101 9.86 -2.40 -4.30
CA VAL A 101 10.37 -1.02 -4.46
C VAL A 101 9.22 -0.03 -4.41
N ALA A 102 9.46 1.16 -3.85
CA ALA A 102 8.50 2.26 -3.81
C ALA A 102 9.12 3.54 -4.35
N PRO A 103 8.34 4.40 -5.03
CA PRO A 103 8.74 5.78 -5.23
C PRO A 103 8.63 6.52 -3.91
N MET A 104 9.50 7.51 -3.67
CA MET A 104 9.29 8.42 -2.56
C MET A 104 8.14 9.37 -2.90
N LEU A 105 7.07 9.33 -2.10
CA LEU A 105 5.94 10.25 -2.21
C LEU A 105 6.20 11.50 -1.38
N GLU A 106 6.02 12.67 -2.00
CA GLU A 106 6.13 13.95 -1.34
C GLU A 106 4.82 14.30 -0.60
N SER A 107 4.94 14.76 0.65
CA SER A 107 3.82 15.31 1.41
C SER A 107 4.13 16.73 1.87
N ARG A 108 3.12 17.48 2.32
CA ARG A 108 3.31 18.83 2.90
C ARG A 108 4.09 18.84 4.20
N SER A 109 4.26 17.68 4.83
CA SER A 109 4.92 17.52 6.12
C SER A 109 6.17 16.66 5.99
N LEU A 110 6.88 16.47 7.10
CA LEU A 110 7.98 15.52 7.13
C LEU A 110 7.53 14.06 7.01
N TYR A 111 6.23 13.73 7.04
CA TYR A 111 5.76 12.37 6.78
C TYR A 111 6.00 11.97 5.32
N SER A 112 6.37 10.72 5.10
CA SER A 112 6.52 10.10 3.78
C SER A 112 6.09 8.64 3.84
N ASN A 113 6.08 7.98 2.69
CA ASN A 113 5.65 6.60 2.51
C ASN A 113 6.74 5.55 2.83
N PHE A 114 7.73 5.89 3.66
CA PHE A 114 8.81 4.97 4.05
C PHE A 114 9.36 5.31 5.44
N TRP A 115 9.91 4.33 6.14
CA TRP A 115 10.61 4.53 7.41
C TRP A 115 12.06 4.07 7.29
N CYS A 116 13.02 4.89 7.73
CA CYS A 116 14.45 4.49 7.79
C CYS A 116 14.81 3.67 9.03
N GLY A 117 13.87 3.42 9.93
CA GLY A 117 14.12 2.70 11.16
C GLY A 117 12.85 2.14 11.78
N ILE A 118 13.00 0.96 12.36
CA ILE A 118 12.02 0.36 13.25
C ILE A 118 12.69 0.01 14.59
N THR A 119 11.88 -0.05 15.63
CA THR A 119 12.27 -0.57 16.94
C THR A 119 12.68 -2.04 16.83
N PRO A 120 13.88 -2.41 17.32
CA PRO A 120 14.34 -3.78 17.28
C PRO A 120 13.57 -4.65 18.27
N GLN A 121 13.66 -5.96 18.10
CA GLN A 121 13.13 -6.93 19.05
C GLN A 121 13.87 -6.79 20.39
N ALA A 122 13.18 -6.32 21.42
CA ALA A 122 13.75 -6.23 22.76
C ALA A 122 13.90 -7.63 23.35
N ARG A 123 15.12 -8.18 23.33
CA ARG A 123 15.40 -9.55 23.81
C ARG A 123 15.10 -9.77 25.30
N ASN A 124 15.04 -8.70 26.10
CA ASN A 124 15.04 -8.80 27.56
C ASN A 124 13.78 -8.25 28.25
N PHE A 125 12.82 -7.68 27.52
CA PHE A 125 11.56 -7.16 28.09
C PHE A 125 10.37 -7.44 27.16
N PRO A 126 9.83 -8.68 27.19
CA PRO A 126 8.74 -9.10 26.30
C PRO A 126 7.42 -8.36 26.55
N SER A 127 7.26 -7.67 27.67
CA SER A 127 6.01 -6.99 28.05
C SER A 127 5.84 -5.58 27.47
N LEU A 128 6.88 -5.00 26.87
CA LEU A 128 6.80 -3.74 26.12
C LEU A 128 6.94 -4.06 24.63
N CYS A 129 5.89 -4.67 24.06
CA CYS A 129 5.77 -5.12 22.66
C CYS A 129 5.76 -3.96 21.65
N LEU A 130 6.80 -3.14 21.62
CA LEU A 130 6.97 -2.09 20.62
C LEU A 130 7.75 -2.60 19.41
N GLN A 131 7.91 -3.91 19.15
CA GLN A 131 8.67 -4.38 18.00
C GLN A 131 8.05 -3.90 16.67
N GLY A 132 8.89 -3.42 15.74
CA GLY A 132 8.44 -3.08 14.39
C GLY A 132 7.76 -1.70 14.27
N TYR A 133 7.70 -0.93 15.36
CA TYR A 133 7.21 0.44 15.36
C TYR A 133 8.24 1.41 14.80
N TYR A 134 7.74 2.54 14.29
CA TYR A 134 8.57 3.61 13.75
C TYR A 134 9.68 4.02 14.71
N ARG A 135 10.90 4.14 14.17
CA ARG A 135 12.07 4.68 14.88
C ARG A 135 12.75 5.71 13.98
N ARG A 136 12.86 6.95 14.48
CA ARG A 136 13.58 8.02 13.79
C ARG A 136 15.06 7.69 13.61
N THR A 137 15.63 8.01 12.46
CA THR A 137 17.07 7.88 12.17
C THR A 137 17.63 9.16 11.54
N LEU A 138 18.96 9.31 11.53
CA LEU A 138 19.64 10.44 10.92
C LEU A 138 19.58 10.41 9.38
N ASP A 139 19.40 9.24 8.78
CA ASP A 139 19.27 9.10 7.33
C ASP A 139 17.95 9.63 6.78
N TYR A 140 16.88 9.58 7.58
CA TYR A 140 15.54 9.98 7.15
C TYR A 140 15.47 11.39 6.54
N PRO A 141 15.91 12.47 7.23
CA PRO A 141 15.87 13.81 6.64
C PRO A 141 16.76 13.94 5.40
N LEU A 142 17.87 13.20 5.31
CA LEU A 142 18.76 13.26 4.16
C LEU A 142 18.09 12.71 2.89
N ILE A 143 17.34 11.62 3.02
CA ILE A 143 16.58 11.03 1.90
C ILE A 143 15.32 11.87 1.61
N ARG A 144 14.56 12.21 2.65
CA ARG A 144 13.28 12.94 2.53
C ARG A 144 13.42 14.33 1.90
N GLU A 145 14.52 15.01 2.18
CA GLU A 145 14.84 16.35 1.65
C GLU A 145 15.71 16.31 0.40
N TRP A 146 15.85 15.13 -0.25
CA TRP A 146 16.63 14.94 -1.48
C TRP A 146 18.13 15.31 -1.37
N LYS A 147 18.67 15.43 -0.16
CA LYS A 147 20.12 15.63 0.07
C LYS A 147 20.93 14.38 -0.32
N ARG A 148 20.29 13.21 -0.27
CA ARG A 148 20.79 11.94 -0.81
C ARG A 148 19.73 11.36 -1.74
N THR A 149 20.10 11.19 -3.00
CA THR A 149 19.23 10.63 -4.04
C THR A 149 19.65 9.21 -4.39
N GLY A 150 18.70 8.39 -4.86
CA GLY A 150 18.94 6.99 -5.23
C GLY A 150 17.88 6.03 -4.68
N CYS A 151 18.16 4.73 -4.79
CA CYS A 151 17.33 3.66 -4.22
C CYS A 151 17.94 3.17 -2.91
N PHE A 152 17.19 3.26 -1.80
CA PHE A 152 17.69 2.98 -0.46
C PHE A 152 17.00 1.75 0.15
N PRO A 153 17.75 0.83 0.79
CA PRO A 153 17.15 -0.20 1.61
C PRO A 153 16.53 0.43 2.87
N VAL A 154 15.24 0.22 3.06
CA VAL A 154 14.50 0.73 4.22
C VAL A 154 13.68 -0.41 4.84
N PRO A 155 13.51 -0.45 6.17
CA PRO A 155 12.75 -1.52 6.84
C PRO A 155 11.26 -1.52 6.52
N MET A 156 10.69 -0.41 6.06
CA MET A 156 9.26 -0.30 5.79
C MET A 156 8.98 0.72 4.68
N ILE A 157 8.10 0.33 3.76
CA ILE A 157 7.47 1.19 2.75
C ILE A 157 5.95 0.96 2.82
N HIS A 158 5.17 1.96 2.44
CA HIS A 158 3.71 1.84 2.36
C HIS A 158 3.14 2.71 1.24
N SER A 159 1.81 2.78 1.14
CA SER A 159 1.04 3.64 0.25
C SER A 159 1.16 3.33 -1.25
N THR A 160 2.34 3.50 -1.87
CA THR A 160 2.58 3.09 -3.25
C THR A 160 3.86 2.27 -3.33
N PHE A 161 3.77 1.05 -3.88
CA PHE A 161 4.93 0.18 -4.09
C PHE A 161 4.64 -0.91 -5.13
N LEU A 162 5.70 -1.30 -5.84
CA LEU A 162 5.71 -2.36 -6.84
C LEU A 162 6.30 -3.64 -6.24
N ILE A 163 5.66 -4.77 -6.55
CA ILE A 163 6.20 -6.12 -6.28
C ILE A 163 6.51 -6.80 -7.62
N ASP A 164 7.71 -7.34 -7.77
CA ASP A 164 8.06 -8.26 -8.86
C ASP A 164 7.67 -9.69 -8.45
N LEU A 165 6.59 -10.20 -9.06
CA LEU A 165 5.99 -11.49 -8.73
C LEU A 165 6.76 -12.68 -9.33
N ARG A 166 7.66 -12.44 -10.28
CA ARG A 166 8.50 -13.48 -10.90
C ARG A 166 9.61 -13.95 -9.97
N ARG A 167 9.95 -13.16 -8.96
CA ARG A 167 11.02 -13.47 -8.00
C ARG A 167 10.51 -14.40 -6.90
N GLU A 168 11.27 -15.46 -6.63
CA GLU A 168 10.94 -16.46 -5.59
C GLU A 168 10.67 -15.81 -4.22
N ALA A 169 11.43 -14.79 -3.84
CA ALA A 169 11.26 -14.08 -2.57
C ALA A 169 9.85 -13.46 -2.41
N SER A 170 9.17 -13.12 -3.52
CA SER A 170 7.82 -12.57 -3.48
C SER A 170 6.77 -13.58 -2.97
N THR A 171 7.04 -14.89 -3.05
CA THR A 171 6.14 -15.95 -2.57
C THR A 171 5.92 -15.90 -1.05
N LYS A 172 6.90 -15.35 -0.32
CA LYS A 172 6.85 -15.18 1.14
C LYS A 172 6.05 -13.95 1.58
N LEU A 173 5.65 -13.08 0.65
CA LEU A 173 4.88 -11.88 0.96
C LEU A 173 3.39 -12.21 1.13
N MET A 174 2.84 -11.74 2.25
CA MET A 174 1.43 -11.85 2.61
C MET A 174 0.98 -10.58 3.34
N PHE A 175 -0.23 -10.11 3.04
CA PHE A 175 -0.88 -9.02 3.78
C PHE A 175 -1.77 -9.53 4.91
N TYR A 176 -2.22 -10.78 4.83
CA TYR A 176 -3.08 -11.41 5.82
C TYR A 176 -2.60 -12.84 6.10
N PRO A 177 -1.54 -13.02 6.91
CA PRO A 177 -1.09 -14.34 7.32
C PRO A 177 -2.12 -14.96 8.28
N PRO A 178 -2.57 -16.21 8.08
CA PRO A 178 -3.29 -16.93 9.12
C PRO A 178 -2.38 -17.08 10.35
N HIS A 179 -2.94 -16.83 11.53
CA HIS A 179 -2.26 -17.03 12.82
C HIS A 179 -2.08 -18.51 13.14
#